data_AF-A0A1H2U298-F1
#
_entry.id   AF-A0A1H2U298-F1
#
_cell.length_a   1.000
_cell.length_b   1.000
_cell.length_c   1.000
_cell.angle_alpha   90.00
_cell.angle_beta   90.00
_cell.angle_gamma   90.00
#
_symmetry.space_group_name_H-M   'P 1'
#
loop_
_entity.id
_entity.type
_entity.pdbx_description
1 polymer ?
#
loop_
_entity_poly.entity_id
_entity_poly.type
_entity_poly.pdbx_seq_one_letter_code
_entity_poly.pdbx_strand_id
1 'polypeptide(L)'
;MSEEKKDFGDKAEEAAKEFQEDVKEAFSPNNPDSGKTVAIIAHLTLIGWIVAIIMNSSNKTEIGSFYVRQVLGIALIGIVLGLIPIINMIAWIFPFVLWIASLIGAINGNQKPVFLVGEYFQNWFKGL
;
A
#
# COMPACT_ATOMS: atom_id res chain seq x y z
N MET A 1 -42.79 -13.65 -17.41
CA MET A 1 -41.92 -14.51 -16.57
C MET A 1 -40.64 -14.96 -17.29
N SER A 2 -40.62 -15.20 -18.60
CA SER A 2 -39.37 -15.48 -19.36
C SER A 2 -38.61 -14.20 -19.75
N GLU A 3 -39.32 -13.15 -20.21
CA GLU A 3 -38.70 -11.85 -20.55
C GLU A 3 -38.11 -11.14 -19.34
N GLU A 4 -38.79 -11.16 -18.20
CA GLU A 4 -38.32 -10.55 -16.95
C GLU A 4 -37.06 -11.23 -16.40
N LYS A 5 -36.92 -12.55 -16.59
CA LYS A 5 -35.70 -13.29 -16.24
C LYS A 5 -34.54 -12.97 -17.19
N LYS A 6 -34.85 -12.68 -18.46
CA LYS A 6 -33.87 -12.29 -19.47
C LYS A 6 -33.35 -10.87 -19.22
N ASP A 7 -34.26 -9.91 -18.97
CA ASP A 7 -33.93 -8.53 -18.58
C ASP A 7 -33.07 -8.49 -17.31
N PHE A 8 -33.39 -9.34 -16.32
CA PHE A 8 -32.56 -9.48 -15.13
C PHE A 8 -31.16 -10.06 -15.43
N GLY A 9 -31.08 -11.07 -16.30
CA GLY A 9 -29.81 -11.67 -16.72
C GLY A 9 -28.91 -10.68 -17.46
N ASP A 10 -29.48 -9.93 -18.40
CA ASP A 10 -28.76 -8.94 -19.19
C ASP A 10 -28.22 -7.80 -18.30
N LYS A 11 -29.03 -7.29 -17.35
CA LYS A 11 -28.59 -6.29 -16.34
C LYS A 11 -27.50 -6.82 -15.43
N ALA A 12 -27.59 -8.09 -14.99
CA ALA A 12 -26.57 -8.70 -14.15
C ALA A 12 -25.24 -8.86 -14.91
N GLU A 13 -25.30 -9.17 -16.21
CA GLU A 13 -24.12 -9.27 -17.06
C GLU A 13 -23.47 -7.90 -17.33
N GLU A 14 -24.28 -6.86 -17.56
CA GLU A 14 -23.80 -5.48 -17.69
C GLU A 14 -23.13 -4.99 -16.41
N ALA A 15 -23.77 -5.15 -15.24
CA ALA A 15 -23.21 -4.75 -13.95
C ALA A 15 -21.90 -5.51 -13.63
N ALA A 16 -21.80 -6.79 -14.03
CA ALA A 16 -20.57 -7.55 -13.87
C ALA A 16 -19.43 -7.04 -14.77
N LYS A 17 -19.74 -6.63 -16.01
CA LYS A 17 -18.75 -6.04 -16.93
C LYS A 17 -18.28 -4.68 -16.44
N GLU A 18 -19.21 -3.82 -16.00
CA GLU A 18 -18.90 -2.52 -15.39
C GLU A 18 -17.98 -2.69 -14.18
N PHE A 19 -18.31 -3.60 -13.25
CA PHE A 19 -17.45 -3.89 -12.10
C PHE A 19 -16.07 -4.43 -12.51
N GLN A 20 -15.97 -5.26 -13.55
CA GLN A 20 -14.68 -5.75 -14.06
C GLN A 20 -13.84 -4.62 -14.67
N GLU A 21 -14.45 -3.68 -15.39
CA GLU A 21 -13.78 -2.51 -15.94
C GLU A 21 -13.30 -1.57 -14.84
N ASP A 22 -14.13 -1.28 -13.84
CA ASP A 22 -13.79 -0.46 -12.68
C ASP A 22 -12.60 -1.05 -11.90
N VAL A 23 -12.61 -2.37 -11.68
CA VAL A 23 -11.49 -3.09 -11.06
C VAL A 23 -10.24 -2.94 -11.90
N LYS A 24 -10.34 -3.12 -13.22
CA LYS A 24 -9.20 -3.01 -14.14
C LYS A 24 -8.64 -1.59 -14.18
N GLU A 25 -9.48 -0.56 -14.09
CA GLU A 25 -9.09 0.84 -14.03
C GLU A 25 -8.44 1.21 -12.69
N ALA A 26 -9.01 0.76 -11.56
CA ALA A 26 -8.48 0.98 -10.21
C ALA A 26 -7.07 0.36 -10.03
N PHE A 27 -6.82 -0.76 -10.72
CA PHE A 27 -5.51 -1.42 -10.74
C PHE A 27 -4.68 -1.10 -12.01
N SER A 28 -5.12 -0.14 -12.83
CA SER A 28 -4.45 0.20 -14.09
C SER A 28 -3.11 0.90 -13.83
N PRO A 29 -2.02 0.50 -14.51
CA PRO A 29 -0.70 1.10 -14.36
C PRO A 29 -0.60 2.54 -14.88
N ASN A 30 -1.64 3.15 -15.46
CA ASN A 30 -1.57 4.55 -15.92
C ASN A 30 -2.43 5.52 -15.08
N ASN A 31 -3.06 5.03 -14.01
CA ASN A 31 -3.91 5.83 -13.14
C ASN A 31 -3.06 6.56 -12.07
N PRO A 32 -3.16 7.89 -11.87
CA PRO A 32 -2.49 8.58 -10.76
C PRO A 32 -2.81 7.98 -9.38
N ASP A 33 -4.00 7.39 -9.22
CA ASP A 33 -4.38 6.69 -8.00
C ASP A 33 -3.64 5.35 -7.81
N SER A 34 -3.00 4.81 -8.87
CA SER A 34 -2.15 3.61 -8.76
C SER A 34 -1.01 3.79 -7.76
N GLY A 35 -0.44 4.99 -7.64
CA GLY A 35 0.61 5.27 -6.66
C GLY A 35 0.10 5.22 -5.21
N LYS A 36 -1.12 5.71 -4.96
CA LYS A 36 -1.78 5.60 -3.65
C LYS A 36 -2.14 4.16 -3.34
N THR A 37 -2.66 3.42 -4.34
CA THR A 37 -2.95 1.99 -4.22
C THR A 37 -1.69 1.21 -3.84
N VAL A 38 -0.58 1.41 -4.55
CA VAL A 38 0.72 0.81 -4.21
C VAL A 38 1.15 1.18 -2.78
N ALA A 39 1.01 2.45 -2.40
CA ALA A 39 1.35 2.90 -1.06
C ALA A 39 0.51 2.23 0.03
N ILE A 40 -0.80 2.07 -0.15
CA ILE A 40 -1.68 1.39 0.80
C ILE A 40 -1.35 -0.10 0.86
N ILE A 41 -1.19 -0.76 -0.30
CA ILE A 41 -0.82 -2.18 -0.39
C ILE A 41 0.50 -2.46 0.33
N ALA A 42 1.46 -1.53 0.24
CA ALA A 42 2.75 -1.65 0.93
C ALA A 42 2.61 -1.79 2.45
N HIS A 43 1.55 -1.26 3.07
CA HIS A 43 1.34 -1.29 4.52
C HIS A 43 0.65 -2.57 5.02
N LEU A 44 -0.02 -3.35 4.16
CA LEU A 44 -0.94 -4.41 4.61
C LEU A 44 -0.25 -5.56 5.34
N THR A 45 0.69 -6.22 4.67
CA THR A 45 1.45 -7.36 5.20
C THR A 45 2.81 -7.41 4.51
N LEU A 46 3.71 -8.29 4.96
CA LEU A 46 4.96 -8.54 4.23
C LEU A 46 4.69 -8.97 2.78
N ILE A 47 3.65 -9.78 2.55
CA ILE A 47 3.23 -10.18 1.20
C ILE A 47 2.73 -8.96 0.42
N GLY A 48 1.89 -8.12 1.05
CA GLY A 48 1.43 -6.86 0.45
C GLY A 48 2.60 -5.95 0.06
N TRP A 49 3.62 -5.84 0.92
CA TRP A 49 4.82 -5.06 0.62
C TRP A 49 5.61 -5.60 -0.59
N ILE A 50 5.76 -6.93 -0.72
CA ILE A 50 6.37 -7.54 -1.91
C ILE A 50 5.54 -7.23 -3.17
N VAL A 51 4.22 -7.37 -3.09
CA VAL A 51 3.31 -7.03 -4.21
C VAL A 51 3.45 -5.56 -4.59
N ALA A 52 3.54 -4.65 -3.61
CA ALA A 52 3.75 -3.23 -3.86
C ALA A 52 5.06 -2.95 -4.60
N ILE A 53 6.15 -3.65 -4.30
CA ILE A 53 7.41 -3.53 -5.06
C ILE A 53 7.20 -3.96 -6.51
N ILE A 54 6.54 -5.09 -6.75
CA ILE A 54 6.31 -5.62 -8.11
C ILE A 54 5.46 -4.64 -8.92
N MET A 55 4.38 -4.13 -8.31
CA MET A 55 3.51 -3.12 -8.92
C MET A 55 4.27 -1.83 -9.23
N ASN A 56 5.06 -1.32 -8.27
CA ASN A 56 5.85 -0.10 -8.45
C ASN A 56 7.03 -0.27 -9.42
N SER A 57 7.53 -1.48 -9.61
CA SER A 57 8.60 -1.76 -10.59
C SER A 57 8.06 -1.74 -12.01
N SER A 58 6.79 -2.14 -12.20
CA SER A 58 6.11 -2.15 -13.49
C SER A 58 5.61 -0.76 -13.88
N ASN A 59 5.09 -0.02 -12.90
CA ASN A 59 4.70 1.38 -13.06
C ASN A 59 5.22 2.21 -11.89
N LYS A 60 6.37 2.84 -12.09
CA LYS A 60 7.07 3.56 -11.03
C LYS A 60 6.41 4.90 -10.77
N THR A 61 5.88 5.06 -9.55
CA THR A 61 5.31 6.33 -9.09
C THR A 61 6.14 6.88 -7.94
N GLU A 62 6.16 8.21 -7.77
CA GLU A 62 6.89 8.82 -6.66
C GLU A 62 6.30 8.41 -5.31
N ILE A 63 4.96 8.44 -5.19
CA ILE A 63 4.23 8.04 -3.97
C ILE A 63 4.45 6.57 -3.65
N GLY A 64 4.32 5.68 -4.64
CA GLY A 64 4.55 4.25 -4.47
C GLY A 64 5.97 3.94 -4.02
N SER A 65 6.98 4.50 -4.72
CA SER A 65 8.39 4.33 -4.36
C SER A 65 8.68 4.87 -2.95
N PHE A 66 8.12 6.03 -2.59
CA PHE A 66 8.29 6.63 -1.27
C PHE A 66 7.77 5.73 -0.14
N TYR A 67 6.55 5.20 -0.27
CA TYR A 67 5.94 4.37 0.77
C TYR A 67 6.49 2.95 0.82
N VAL A 68 6.91 2.38 -0.31
CA VAL A 68 7.65 1.11 -0.34
C VAL A 68 8.93 1.21 0.52
N ARG A 69 9.69 2.29 0.35
CA ARG A 69 10.92 2.57 1.14
C ARG A 69 10.61 2.84 2.61
N GLN A 70 9.57 3.63 2.87
CA GLN A 70 9.17 4.00 4.24
C GLN A 70 8.73 2.78 5.05
N VAL A 71 7.85 1.95 4.50
CA VAL A 71 7.33 0.77 5.20
C VAL A 71 8.43 -0.25 5.44
N LEU A 72 9.37 -0.42 4.50
CA LEU A 72 10.54 -1.27 4.71
C LEU A 72 11.35 -0.81 5.92
N GLY A 73 11.65 0.49 6.01
CA GLY A 73 12.39 1.04 7.15
C GLY A 73 11.69 0.82 8.49
N ILE A 74 10.37 1.06 8.53
CA ILE A 74 9.56 0.84 9.75
C ILE A 74 9.56 -0.64 10.14
N ALA A 75 9.39 -1.55 9.17
CA ALA A 75 9.40 -2.99 9.39
C ALA A 75 10.76 -3.47 9.95
N LEU A 76 11.87 -2.97 9.41
CA LEU A 76 13.21 -3.30 9.89
C LEU A 76 13.45 -2.79 11.32
N ILE A 77 12.99 -1.58 11.66
CA ILE A 77 13.02 -1.10 13.06
C ILE A 77 12.20 -2.03 13.97
N GLY A 78 11.00 -2.41 13.54
CA GLY A 78 10.16 -3.35 14.30
C GLY A 78 10.85 -4.68 14.56
N ILE A 79 11.50 -5.25 13.55
CA ILE A 79 12.27 -6.50 13.67
C ILE A 79 13.43 -6.32 14.67
N VAL A 80 14.25 -5.28 14.52
CA VAL A 80 15.41 -5.03 15.40
C VAL A 80 14.99 -4.85 16.85
N LEU A 81 13.92 -4.08 17.09
CA LEU A 81 13.39 -3.86 18.44
C LEU A 81 12.76 -5.12 19.03
N GLY A 82 12.09 -5.94 18.19
CA GLY A 82 11.47 -7.19 18.61
C GLY A 82 12.45 -8.29 19.02
N LEU A 83 13.71 -8.22 18.55
CA LEU A 83 14.77 -9.15 18.94
C LEU A 83 15.31 -8.91 20.36
N ILE A 84 14.98 -7.79 20.99
CA ILE A 84 15.46 -7.44 22.34
C ILE A 84 14.42 -7.91 23.37
N PRO A 85 14.64 -9.02 24.09
CA PRO A 85 13.59 -9.67 24.88
C PRO A 85 13.07 -8.83 26.05
N ILE A 86 13.94 -7.96 26.59
CA ILE A 86 13.69 -7.19 27.83
C ILE A 86 12.84 -5.93 27.57
N ILE A 87 12.81 -5.42 26.33
CA ILE A 87 12.14 -4.13 25.97
C ILE A 87 10.91 -4.37 25.07
N ASN A 88 10.67 -5.62 24.68
CA ASN A 88 9.81 -6.00 23.56
C ASN A 88 8.43 -5.29 23.58
N MET A 89 7.66 -5.37 24.67
CA MET A 89 6.29 -4.84 24.68
C MET A 89 6.18 -3.31 24.51
N ILE A 90 7.09 -2.54 25.12
CA ILE A 90 7.08 -1.07 25.02
C ILE A 90 7.76 -0.63 23.71
N ALA A 91 8.80 -1.34 23.29
CA ALA A 91 9.55 -1.02 22.09
C ALA A 91 8.69 -1.12 20.82
N TRP A 92 7.72 -2.04 20.75
CA TRP A 92 6.81 -2.18 19.61
C TRP A 92 5.84 -1.01 19.42
N ILE A 93 5.60 -0.20 20.45
CA ILE A 93 4.73 0.99 20.34
C ILE A 93 5.31 1.99 19.35
N PHE A 94 6.63 2.18 19.38
CA PHE A 94 7.30 3.15 18.51
C PHE A 94 7.14 2.86 17.01
N PRO A 95 7.55 1.69 16.47
CA PRO A 95 7.35 1.37 15.05
C PRO A 95 5.87 1.27 14.69
N PHE A 96 4.99 0.90 15.62
CA PHE A 96 3.55 0.89 15.38
C PHE A 96 3.00 2.31 15.16
N VAL A 97 3.40 3.28 15.98
CA VAL A 97 3.02 4.70 15.78
C VAL A 97 3.56 5.23 14.44
N LEU A 98 4.81 4.89 14.08
CA LEU A 98 5.36 5.26 12.77
C LEU A 98 4.57 4.63 11.62
N TRP A 99 4.17 3.36 11.75
CA TRP A 99 3.36 2.66 10.74
C TRP A 99 2.00 3.32 10.54
N ILE A 100 1.30 3.68 11.63
CA ILE A 100 0.01 4.40 11.56
C ILE A 100 0.19 5.77 10.89
N ALA A 101 1.19 6.55 11.32
CA ALA A 101 1.46 7.86 10.73
C ALA A 101 1.79 7.77 9.23
N SER A 102 2.56 6.76 8.84
CA SER A 102 2.88 6.45 7.45
C SER A 102 1.62 6.10 6.65
N LEU A 103 0.76 5.23 7.18
CA LEU A 103 -0.48 4.82 6.52
C LEU A 103 -1.44 5.99 6.31
N ILE A 104 -1.58 6.87 7.30
CA ILE A 104 -2.39 8.11 7.18
C ILE A 104 -1.85 8.98 6.05
N GLY A 105 -0.52 9.13 5.93
CA GLY A 105 0.08 9.87 4.82
C GLY A 105 -0.21 9.23 3.46
N ALA A 106 -0.16 7.90 3.38
CA ALA A 106 -0.41 7.14 2.16
C ALA A 106 -1.86 7.31 1.68
N ILE A 107 -2.84 7.21 2.60
CA ILE A 107 -4.26 7.43 2.31
C ILE A 107 -4.49 8.86 1.78
N ASN A 108 -3.80 9.84 2.36
CA ASN A 108 -3.90 11.23 1.93
C ASN A 108 -3.06 11.57 0.67
N GLY A 109 -2.27 10.62 0.15
CA GLY A 109 -1.36 10.85 -0.98
C GLY A 109 -0.22 11.82 -0.69
N ASN A 110 0.09 12.09 0.58
CA ASN A 110 1.09 13.08 0.99
C ASN A 110 2.39 12.39 1.39
N GLN A 111 3.48 12.59 0.63
CA GLN A 111 4.79 12.01 0.91
C GLN A 111 5.48 12.68 2.10
N LYS A 112 5.03 12.37 3.32
CA LYS A 112 5.60 12.88 4.56
C LYS A 112 6.43 11.80 5.25
N PRO A 113 7.75 12.01 5.44
CA PRO A 113 8.56 11.05 6.16
C PRO A 113 8.10 10.96 7.61
N VAL A 114 8.06 9.74 8.15
CA VAL A 114 7.79 9.54 9.57
C VAL A 114 8.88 10.18 10.42
N PHE A 115 8.50 10.63 11.61
CA PHE A 115 9.36 11.36 12.54
C PHE A 115 10.69 10.63 12.82
N LEU A 116 11.76 11.42 12.98
CA LEU A 116 13.12 11.02 13.37
C LEU A 116 13.90 10.16 12.36
N VAL A 117 13.25 9.18 11.73
CA VAL A 117 13.91 8.13 10.95
C VAL A 117 13.50 8.09 9.48
N GLY A 118 12.41 8.79 9.10
CA GLY A 118 11.84 8.68 7.76
C GLY A 118 12.76 9.12 6.63
N GLU A 119 13.55 10.19 6.81
CA GLU A 119 14.52 10.64 5.80
C GLU A 119 15.64 9.63 5.57
N TYR A 120 16.07 8.95 6.64
CA TYR A 120 17.08 7.88 6.52
C TYR A 120 16.56 6.72 5.68
N PHE A 121 15.29 6.33 5.83
CA PHE A 121 14.70 5.28 4.99
C PHE A 121 14.70 5.66 3.52
N GLN A 122 14.32 6.90 3.21
CA GLN A 122 14.33 7.40 1.84
C GLN A 122 15.73 7.40 1.24
N ASN A 123 16.76 7.62 2.07
CA ASN A 123 18.17 7.60 1.68
C ASN A 123 18.79 6.20 1.55
N TRP A 124 18.54 5.31 2.50
CA TRP A 124 19.07 3.95 2.51
C TRP A 124 18.45 3.09 1.41
N PHE A 125 17.18 3.32 1.10
CA PHE A 125 16.44 2.49 0.16
C PHE A 125 16.17 3.19 -1.18
N LYS A 126 16.97 4.21 -1.57
CA LYS A 126 16.81 4.96 -2.84
C LYS A 126 16.73 4.10 -4.11
N GLY A 127 17.28 2.88 -4.06
CA GLY A 127 17.26 1.93 -5.18
C GLY A 127 15.90 1.24 -5.40
N LEU A 128 14.98 1.32 -4.43
CA LEU A 128 13.63 0.75 -4.53
C LEU A 128 12.68 1.74 -5.20
#